data_AF-A0A124HV79-F1
#
_entry.id   AF-A0A124HV79-F1
#
_cell.length_a   1.000
_cell.length_b   1.000
_cell.length_c   1.000
_cell.angle_alpha   90.00
_cell.angle_beta   90.00
_cell.angle_gamma   90.00
#
_symmetry.space_group_name_H-M   'P 1'
#
loop_
_entity.id
_entity.type
_entity.pdbx_description
1 polymer ?
#
loop_
_entity_poly.entity_id
_entity_poly.type
_entity_poly.pdbx_seq_one_letter_code
_entity_poly.pdbx_strand_id
1 'polypeptide(L)'
;MNELLVGYDDFIRASHEAEVAGYLIQIAEDDVLSVDLFDVTRHEVVVARGSEAANTVLGALGEVLLVARFFTPVPTRLVLLPALPSPDLVDLLHELDVTIVWPSGPRMFTRSR
;
A
#
# COMPACT_ATOMS: atom_id res chain seq x y z
N MET A 1 -2.15 13.74 -7.17
CA MET A 1 -1.87 12.78 -6.07
C MET A 1 -3.20 12.45 -5.42
N ASN A 2 -3.52 11.17 -5.25
CA ASN A 2 -4.82 10.69 -4.72
C ASN A 2 -5.03 11.20 -3.28
N GLU A 3 -6.16 11.82 -2.96
CA GLU A 3 -6.46 12.37 -1.61
C GLU A 3 -6.35 11.31 -0.50
N LEU A 4 -6.67 10.06 -0.83
CA LEU A 4 -6.52 8.91 0.05
C LEU A 4 -5.06 8.70 0.48
N LEU A 5 -4.12 8.80 -0.48
CA LEU A 5 -2.69 8.61 -0.24
C LEU A 5 -2.12 9.75 0.61
N VAL A 6 -2.51 10.99 0.32
CA VAL A 6 -2.12 12.17 1.11
C VAL A 6 -2.61 12.04 2.55
N GLY A 7 -3.88 11.66 2.74
CA GLY A 7 -4.43 11.46 4.09
C GLY A 7 -3.71 10.35 4.86
N TYR A 8 -3.27 9.29 4.18
CA TYR A 8 -2.53 8.22 4.82
C TYR A 8 -1.08 8.62 5.17
N ASP A 9 -0.38 9.35 4.29
CA ASP A 9 0.94 9.92 4.57
C ASP A 9 0.92 10.80 5.83
N ASP A 10 -0.05 11.73 5.91
CA ASP A 10 -0.26 12.57 7.09
C ASP A 10 -0.49 11.74 8.35
N PHE A 11 -1.30 10.68 8.26
CA PHE A 11 -1.60 9.79 9.38
C PHE A 11 -0.37 9.02 9.87
N ILE A 12 0.42 8.42 8.97
CA ILE A 12 1.59 7.64 9.40
C ILE A 12 2.68 8.52 9.99
N ARG A 13 2.93 9.69 9.40
CA ARG A 13 3.87 10.69 9.93
C ARG A 13 3.47 11.15 11.34
N ALA A 14 2.18 11.39 11.57
CA ALA A 14 1.68 11.78 12.88
C ALA A 14 1.64 10.63 13.90
N SER A 15 1.39 9.40 13.46
CA SER A 15 1.18 8.25 14.36
C SER A 15 2.46 7.67 14.94
N HIS A 16 3.57 7.71 14.19
CA HIS A 16 4.83 7.10 14.63
C HIS A 16 6.09 7.80 14.11
N GLU A 17 5.98 9.09 13.77
CA GLU A 17 7.11 9.88 13.25
C GLU A 17 7.74 9.25 12.00
N ALA A 18 6.88 8.69 11.13
CA ALA A 18 7.31 7.95 9.95
C ALA A 18 8.21 8.79 9.03
N GLU A 19 9.38 8.24 8.70
CA GLU A 19 10.14 8.68 7.54
C GLU A 19 9.55 8.02 6.30
N VAL A 20 9.07 8.86 5.37
CA VAL A 20 8.41 8.41 4.15
C VAL A 20 9.14 8.96 2.94
N ALA A 21 9.45 8.08 2.00
CA ALA A 21 10.17 8.40 0.78
C ALA A 21 9.45 7.88 -0.47
N GLY A 22 9.59 8.63 -1.57
CA GLY A 22 9.21 8.15 -2.90
C GLY A 22 10.29 7.23 -3.45
N TYR A 23 9.89 6.07 -3.96
CA TYR A 23 10.81 5.11 -4.58
C TYR A 23 10.49 4.96 -6.06
N LEU A 24 11.52 5.08 -6.89
CA LEU A 24 11.50 4.64 -8.28
C LEU A 24 12.34 3.36 -8.37
N ILE A 25 11.73 2.30 -8.87
CA ILE A 25 12.35 0.99 -9.00
C ILE A 25 12.53 0.72 -10.49
N GLN A 26 13.78 0.59 -10.91
CA GLN A 26 14.10 0.20 -12.28
C GLN A 26 13.99 -1.32 -12.41
N ILE A 27 13.04 -1.79 -13.23
CA ILE A 27 12.81 -3.22 -13.49
C ILE A 27 13.55 -3.68 -14.74
N ALA A 28 13.61 -2.81 -15.76
CA ALA A 28 14.34 -3.04 -17.01
C ALA A 28 14.88 -1.70 -17.55
N GLU A 29 15.60 -1.74 -18.67
CA GLU A 29 16.27 -0.56 -19.24
C GLU A 29 15.32 0.62 -19.48
N ASP A 30 14.07 0.34 -19.90
CA ASP A 30 13.01 1.33 -20.14
C ASP A 30 11.79 1.19 -19.21
N ASP A 31 11.87 0.37 -18.16
CA ASP A 31 10.72 0.07 -17.28
C ASP A 31 11.00 0.46 -15.83
N VAL A 32 10.23 1.43 -15.33
CA VAL A 32 10.35 1.99 -13.99
C VAL A 32 9.00 1.91 -13.29
N LEU A 33 8.96 1.27 -12.13
CA LEU A 33 7.83 1.34 -11.22
C LEU A 33 8.01 2.47 -10.23
N SER A 34 6.96 3.28 -10.08
CA SER A 34 6.85 4.20 -8.95
C SER A 34 6.15 3.47 -7.82
N VAL A 35 6.72 3.57 -6.62
CA VAL A 35 6.05 3.19 -5.38
C VAL A 35 5.20 4.37 -4.93
N ASP A 36 3.92 4.14 -4.61
CA ASP A 36 3.04 5.20 -4.14
C ASP A 36 3.54 5.79 -2.82
N LEU A 37 3.90 4.92 -1.87
CA LEU A 37 4.51 5.31 -0.59
C LEU A 37 5.38 4.18 -0.02
N PHE A 38 6.56 4.54 0.49
CA PHE A 38 7.39 3.65 1.29
C PHE A 38 7.66 4.27 2.66
N ASP A 39 7.25 3.58 3.71
CA ASP A 39 7.51 3.92 5.11
C ASP A 39 8.82 3.24 5.52
N VAL A 40 9.88 4.04 5.62
CA VAL A 40 11.23 3.60 5.95
C VAL A 40 11.30 3.14 7.41
N THR A 41 10.53 3.75 8.30
CA THR A 41 10.54 3.47 9.73
C THR A 41 10.01 2.06 10.03
N ARG A 42 8.95 1.65 9.34
CA ARG A 42 8.34 0.31 9.50
C ARG A 42 8.75 -0.69 8.42
N HIS A 43 9.50 -0.26 7.42
CA HIS A 43 9.86 -1.06 6.25
C HIS A 43 8.60 -1.61 5.54
N GLU A 44 7.66 -0.70 5.26
CA GLU A 44 6.36 -0.99 4.65
C GLU A 44 6.28 -0.38 3.24
N VAL A 45 5.78 -1.17 2.29
CA VAL A 45 5.47 -0.68 0.94
C VAL A 45 3.98 -0.60 0.74
N VAL A 46 3.51 0.54 0.25
CA VAL A 46 2.09 0.85 0.11
C VAL A 46 1.78 1.06 -1.36
N VAL A 47 0.76 0.36 -1.85
CA VAL A 47 0.13 0.62 -3.14
C VAL A 47 -1.30 1.09 -2.88
N ALA A 48 -1.66 2.26 -3.41
CA ALA A 48 -2.94 2.89 -3.20
C ALA A 48 -3.83 2.78 -4.44
N ARG A 49 -5.13 2.57 -4.22
CA ARG A 49 -6.14 2.63 -5.28
C ARG A 49 -7.36 3.40 -4.83
N GLY A 50 -8.02 4.05 -5.79
CA GLY A 50 -9.25 4.82 -5.55
C GLY A 50 -10.54 4.01 -5.55
N SER A 51 -10.47 2.67 -5.59
CA SER A 51 -11.63 1.78 -5.61
C SER A 51 -11.32 0.41 -5.03
N GLU A 52 -12.30 -0.19 -4.39
CA GLU A 52 -12.38 -1.53 -3.84
C GLU A 52 -12.90 -2.58 -4.85
N ALA A 53 -13.14 -2.18 -6.10
CA ALA A 53 -13.57 -3.10 -7.17
C ALA A 53 -12.50 -4.18 -7.42
N ALA A 54 -12.93 -5.42 -7.68
CA ALA A 54 -12.05 -6.58 -7.78
C ALA A 54 -10.89 -6.41 -8.77
N ASN A 55 -11.15 -5.87 -9.96
CA ASN A 55 -10.09 -5.60 -10.95
C ASN A 55 -9.03 -4.62 -10.44
N THR A 56 -9.45 -3.63 -9.66
CA THR A 56 -8.60 -2.59 -9.08
C THR A 56 -7.75 -3.17 -7.95
N VAL A 57 -8.38 -3.97 -7.08
CA VAL A 57 -7.70 -4.69 -5.99
C VAL A 57 -6.67 -5.69 -6.52
N LEU A 58 -7.03 -6.48 -7.53
CA LEU A 58 -6.10 -7.43 -8.17
C LEU A 58 -4.91 -6.72 -8.82
N GLY A 59 -5.13 -5.55 -9.42
CA GLY A 59 -4.05 -4.71 -9.93
C GLY A 59 -3.11 -4.21 -8.83
N ALA A 60 -3.65 -3.77 -7.69
CA ALA A 60 -2.84 -3.36 -6.53
C ALA A 60 -2.05 -4.52 -5.92
N LEU A 61 -2.69 -5.69 -5.81
CA LEU A 61 -2.07 -6.92 -5.33
C LEU A 61 -0.87 -7.32 -6.22
N GLY A 62 -1.04 -7.31 -7.54
CA GLY A 62 0.05 -7.62 -8.47
C GLY A 62 1.22 -6.65 -8.34
N GLU A 63 0.93 -5.35 -8.24
CA GLU A 63 1.95 -4.32 -8.10
C GLU A 63 2.71 -4.42 -6.78
N VAL A 64 2.02 -4.57 -5.63
CA VAL A 64 2.68 -4.62 -4.32
C VAL A 64 3.55 -5.87 -4.17
N LEU A 65 3.12 -7.01 -4.74
CA LEU A 65 3.92 -8.23 -4.79
C LEU A 65 5.15 -8.09 -5.67
N LEU A 66 5.02 -7.42 -6.82
CA LEU A 66 6.15 -7.18 -7.73
C LEU A 66 7.17 -6.23 -7.11
N VAL A 67 6.72 -5.07 -6.65
CA VAL A 67 7.54 -4.01 -6.05
C VAL A 67 8.33 -4.53 -4.85
N ALA A 68 7.71 -5.30 -3.96
CA ALA A 68 8.37 -5.81 -2.76
C ALA A 68 9.62 -6.67 -3.04
N ARG A 69 9.73 -7.27 -4.24
CA ARG A 69 10.88 -8.10 -4.64
C ARG A 69 12.17 -7.31 -4.85
N PHE A 70 12.08 -5.98 -4.99
CA PHE A 70 13.21 -5.10 -5.24
C PHE A 70 13.81 -4.51 -3.96
N PHE A 71 13.30 -4.91 -2.79
CA PHE A 71 13.80 -4.47 -1.49
C PHE A 71 14.51 -5.63 -0.78
N THR A 72 15.57 -5.31 -0.05
CA THR A 72 16.26 -6.27 0.84
C THR A 72 16.47 -5.59 2.20
N PRO A 73 15.85 -6.08 3.30
CA PRO A 73 14.93 -7.23 3.36
C PRO A 73 13.60 -6.99 2.63
N VAL A 74 12.77 -8.02 2.46
CA VAL A 74 11.43 -7.87 1.85
C VAL A 74 10.51 -7.08 2.80
N PRO A 75 9.87 -6.00 2.36
CA PRO A 75 9.01 -5.17 3.19
C PRO A 75 7.65 -5.80 3.44
N THR A 76 6.98 -5.34 4.49
CA THR A 76 5.56 -5.62 4.70
C THR A 76 4.75 -4.94 3.60
N ARG A 77 3.79 -5.67 3.02
CA ARG A 77 3.03 -5.25 1.83
C ARG A 77 1.67 -4.70 2.24
N LEU A 78 1.36 -3.48 1.83
CA LEU A 78 0.10 -2.81 2.14
C LEU A 78 -0.63 -2.43 0.85
N VAL A 79 -1.95 -2.64 0.86
CA VAL A 79 -2.86 -2.07 -0.13
C VAL A 79 -3.78 -1.08 0.56
N LEU A 80 -3.74 0.18 0.12
CA LEU A 80 -4.54 1.28 0.63
C LEU A 80 -5.78 1.49 -0.26
N LEU A 81 -6.96 1.34 0.32
CA LEU A 81 -8.26 1.40 -0.36
C LEU A 81 -9.19 2.43 0.29
N PRO A 82 -10.19 2.97 -0.43
CA PRO A 82 -11.15 3.91 0.15
C PRO A 82 -12.09 3.25 1.19
N ALA A 83 -12.26 1.94 1.14
CA ALA A 83 -13.03 1.12 2.07
C ALA A 83 -12.50 -0.33 2.08
N LEU A 84 -12.92 -1.12 3.06
CA LEU A 84 -12.64 -2.57 3.08
C LEU A 84 -13.34 -3.25 1.88
N PRO A 85 -12.64 -4.08 1.08
CA PRO A 85 -13.23 -4.76 -0.07
C PRO A 85 -14.12 -5.94 0.39
N SER A 86 -14.68 -6.69 -0.57
CA SER A 86 -15.49 -7.87 -0.26
C SER A 86 -14.69 -8.91 0.56
N PRO A 87 -15.35 -9.72 1.40
CA PRO A 87 -14.67 -10.73 2.22
C PRO A 87 -13.75 -11.67 1.42
N ASP A 88 -14.18 -12.10 0.24
CA ASP A 88 -13.38 -12.93 -0.67
C ASP A 88 -12.06 -12.27 -1.09
N LEU A 89 -12.08 -10.96 -1.38
CA LEU A 89 -10.87 -10.20 -1.68
C LEU A 89 -10.00 -9.96 -0.43
N VAL A 90 -10.63 -9.83 0.74
CA VAL A 90 -9.89 -9.74 2.01
C VAL A 90 -9.11 -11.02 2.26
N ASP A 91 -9.78 -12.17 2.13
CA ASP A 91 -9.18 -13.49 2.31
C ASP A 91 -8.02 -13.70 1.31
N LEU A 92 -8.22 -13.38 0.03
CA LEU A 92 -7.17 -13.45 -0.99
C LEU A 92 -5.94 -12.60 -0.65
N LEU A 93 -6.14 -11.35 -0.22
CA LEU A 93 -5.04 -10.46 0.16
C LEU A 93 -4.30 -11.01 1.40
N HIS A 94 -5.02 -11.57 2.37
CA HIS A 94 -4.40 -12.15 3.57
C HIS A 94 -3.63 -13.43 3.27
N GLU A 95 -4.14 -14.30 2.39
CA GLU A 95 -3.45 -15.52 1.94
C GLU A 95 -2.09 -15.20 1.32
N LEU A 96 -1.98 -14.07 0.61
CA LEU A 96 -0.74 -13.59 -0.02
C LEU A 96 0.06 -12.64 0.88
N ASP A 97 -0.28 -12.61 2.17
CA ASP A 97 0.39 -11.83 3.18
C ASP A 97 0.47 -10.33 2.80
N VAL A 98 -0.69 -9.76 2.42
CA VAL A 98 -0.90 -8.33 2.17
C VAL A 98 -1.87 -7.75 3.19
N THR A 99 -1.46 -6.67 3.86
CA THR A 99 -2.31 -5.93 4.80
C THR A 99 -3.15 -4.90 4.06
N ILE A 100 -4.43 -4.82 4.41
CA ILE A 100 -5.36 -3.85 3.83
C ILE A 100 -5.45 -2.67 4.77
N VAL A 101 -5.40 -1.46 4.23
CA VAL A 101 -5.57 -0.22 4.99
C VAL A 101 -6.70 0.60 4.37
N TRP A 102 -7.58 1.14 5.20
CA TRP A 102 -8.69 1.99 4.76
C TRP A 102 -9.05 3.05 5.82
N PRO A 103 -9.67 4.19 5.42
CA PRO A 103 -10.16 5.18 6.36
C PRO A 103 -11.26 4.62 7.27
N SER A 104 -11.15 4.89 8.58
CA SER A 104 -12.16 4.50 9.58
C SER A 104 -12.77 5.69 10.33
N GLY A 105 -12.34 6.91 10.01
CA GLY A 105 -12.86 8.15 10.55
C GLY A 105 -12.06 9.35 10.06
N PRO A 106 -12.38 10.58 10.52
CA PRO A 106 -11.61 11.77 10.17
C PRO A 106 -10.14 11.61 10.55
N ARG A 107 -9.26 11.53 9.55
CA ARG A 107 -7.81 11.31 9.70
C ARG A 107 -7.45 10.02 10.45
N MET A 108 -8.34 9.03 10.47
CA MET A 108 -8.09 7.73 11.08
C MET A 108 -8.10 6.65 10.01
N PHE A 109 -7.15 5.73 10.12
CA PHE A 109 -7.05 4.55 9.25
C PHE A 109 -7.03 3.29 10.10
N THR A 110 -7.70 2.25 9.59
CA THR A 110 -7.70 0.90 10.16
C THR A 110 -6.90 -0.02 9.25
N ARG A 111 -6.26 -1.03 9.87
CA ARG A 111 -5.49 -2.09 9.20
C ARG A 111 -6.20 -3.42 9.42
N SER A 112 -6.17 -4.33 8.44
CA SER A 112 -6.81 -5.65 8.56
C SER A 112 -6.04 -6.64 9.43
N ARG A 113 -4.75 -6.38 9.67
CA ARG A 113 -3.82 -7.13 10.52
C ARG A 113 -2.57 -6.30 10.76
#